data_AF-A0A8H7D4S6-F1
#
_entry.id   AF-A0A8H7D4S6-F1
#
_cell.length_a   1.000
_cell.length_b   1.000
_cell.length_c   1.000
_cell.angle_alpha   90.00
_cell.angle_beta   90.00
_cell.angle_gamma   90.00
#
_symmetry.space_group_name_H-M   'P 1'
#
loop_
_entity.id
_entity.type
_entity.pdbx_description
1 polymer ?
#
loop_
_entity_poly.entity_id
_entity_poly.type
_entity_poly.pdbx_seq_one_letter_code
_entity_poly.pdbx_strand_id
1 'polypeptide(L)'
;MTASQKRLVKAFIDEHLKTERPNKHTDRVAWNAHFELDITLGYAGFSYENTPLMENETGHDWGEITDINLKIANRTRELMYAEGTLISLALENLRYGNFEKEWLGLRLQKKKDLALEGLYRGACSCPRDNSRVSCPELTIKGLVGDGEYNFISLLKRIVEHDPTGNRRVKEVFLFRHPHVEHQWRFTDTAPDVVKASLYLAQLYRTFCIVETLHGIIDAYHGVPMESTRSDLQTSMPARHGEKAEARQATARRVAEEDKNSVRPVDQSQCKEMAASTVAGCYGCYMKIDRKHLKRCGQCQDVWYCSPLQCQKKDWPEHKKACGKQTFSPLSLNPAAPDEFIGCPVAVPGFVRTPALWRQIWYLSKEDSQYSDYHFDTHYAHTSSIAVQYPPGARLIFLVARRRAMASGSLPAIFKMLEILEFEEDVGVRNFTHACYRRQFEKEYDIKITPETKQAAGEFAPPTTKELEEEEQFLRQRWASVANTHEPVFPCTF
;
A
#
# COMPACT_ATOMS: atom_id res chain seq x y z
N MET A 1 40.14 -9.30 3.85
CA MET A 1 40.46 -10.16 2.69
C MET A 1 41.88 -9.87 2.21
N THR A 2 42.67 -10.92 1.97
CA THR A 2 43.99 -10.79 1.32
C THR A 2 43.84 -10.35 -0.13
N ALA A 3 44.91 -9.82 -0.74
CA ALA A 3 44.90 -9.44 -2.16
C ALA A 3 44.56 -10.64 -3.08
N SER A 4 44.94 -11.86 -2.69
CA SER A 4 44.59 -13.10 -3.40
C SER A 4 43.08 -13.38 -3.31
N GLN A 5 42.47 -13.27 -2.13
CA GLN A 5 41.02 -13.43 -1.96
C GLN A 5 40.24 -12.38 -2.79
N LYS A 6 40.72 -11.14 -2.87
CA LYS A 6 40.10 -10.10 -3.71
C LYS A 6 40.16 -10.44 -5.21
N ARG A 7 41.27 -11.03 -5.69
CA ARG A 7 41.38 -11.47 -7.09
C ARG A 7 40.46 -12.65 -7.40
N LEU A 8 40.35 -13.61 -6.49
CA LEU A 8 39.44 -14.75 -6.68
C LEU A 8 37.98 -14.32 -6.68
N VAL A 9 37.58 -13.44 -5.76
CA VAL A 9 36.23 -12.87 -5.74
C VAL A 9 35.96 -12.06 -7.01
N LYS A 10 36.93 -11.24 -7.47
CA LYS A 10 36.77 -10.50 -8.74
C LYS A 10 36.63 -11.42 -9.95
N ALA A 11 37.50 -12.43 -10.09
CA ALA A 11 37.41 -13.38 -11.20
C ALA A 11 36.08 -14.15 -11.20
N PHE A 12 35.60 -14.53 -10.00
CA PHE A 12 34.29 -15.16 -9.83
C PHE A 12 33.14 -14.22 -10.20
N ILE A 13 33.19 -12.94 -9.79
CA ILE A 13 32.20 -11.92 -10.20
C ILE A 13 32.23 -11.74 -11.73
N ASP A 14 33.40 -11.59 -12.32
CA ASP A 14 33.57 -11.36 -13.76
C ASP A 14 33.09 -12.57 -14.58
N GLU A 15 33.21 -13.79 -14.05
CA GLU A 15 32.65 -15.00 -14.66
C GLU A 15 31.13 -15.09 -14.46
N HIS A 16 30.63 -14.79 -13.27
CA HIS A 16 29.20 -14.80 -12.96
C HIS A 16 28.42 -13.77 -13.80
N LEU A 17 28.95 -12.56 -13.95
CA LEU A 17 28.35 -11.50 -14.77
C LEU A 17 28.30 -11.84 -16.27
N LYS A 18 29.05 -12.86 -16.73
CA LYS A 18 28.97 -13.37 -18.10
C LYS A 18 27.88 -14.42 -18.29
N THR A 19 27.39 -15.03 -17.22
CA THR A 19 26.32 -16.02 -17.31
C THR A 19 24.98 -15.33 -17.51
N GLU A 20 24.19 -15.82 -18.47
CA GLU A 20 22.83 -15.32 -18.68
C GLU A 20 21.98 -15.68 -17.47
N ARG A 21 21.22 -14.70 -16.95
CA ARG A 21 20.38 -14.94 -15.78
C ARG A 21 19.33 -16.01 -16.09
N PRO A 22 19.16 -17.05 -15.25
CA PRO A 22 18.14 -18.07 -15.47
C PRO A 22 16.74 -17.47 -15.58
N ASN A 23 15.90 -18.06 -16.44
CA ASN A 23 14.54 -17.58 -16.65
C ASN A 23 13.64 -17.92 -15.44
N LYS A 24 13.06 -16.90 -14.81
CA LYS A 24 12.21 -17.02 -13.61
C LYS A 24 10.97 -17.87 -13.80
N HIS A 25 10.48 -18.06 -15.02
CA HIS A 25 9.29 -18.85 -15.32
C HIS A 25 9.59 -20.34 -15.50
N THR A 26 10.83 -20.70 -15.86
CA THR A 26 11.23 -22.09 -16.11
C THR A 26 12.09 -22.68 -14.99
N ASP A 27 12.91 -21.86 -14.33
CA ASP A 27 13.77 -22.29 -13.22
C ASP A 27 13.86 -21.22 -12.13
N ARG A 28 12.84 -21.21 -11.25
CA ARG A 28 12.74 -20.25 -10.13
C ARG A 28 13.89 -20.40 -9.14
N VAL A 29 14.39 -21.62 -8.92
CA VAL A 29 15.43 -21.89 -7.92
C VAL A 29 16.77 -21.32 -8.39
N ALA A 30 17.18 -21.62 -9.62
CA ALA A 30 18.41 -21.07 -10.19
C ALA A 30 18.31 -19.55 -10.36
N TRP A 31 17.16 -19.04 -10.82
CA TRP A 31 16.90 -17.61 -10.92
C TRP A 31 17.05 -16.90 -9.57
N ASN A 32 16.47 -17.47 -8.50
CA ASN A 32 16.60 -16.92 -7.15
C ASN A 32 18.05 -16.97 -6.64
N ALA A 33 18.75 -18.08 -6.85
CA ALA A 33 20.13 -18.24 -6.43
C ALA A 33 21.05 -17.19 -7.09
N HIS A 34 20.81 -16.87 -8.37
CA HIS A 34 21.52 -15.80 -9.07
C HIS A 34 21.27 -14.44 -8.41
N PHE A 35 20.02 -14.11 -8.05
CA PHE A 35 19.71 -12.85 -7.36
C PHE A 35 20.32 -12.76 -5.96
N GLU A 36 20.29 -13.85 -5.18
CA GLU A 36 20.91 -13.86 -3.87
C GLU A 36 22.44 -13.72 -3.95
N LEU A 37 23.04 -14.23 -5.02
CA LEU A 37 24.46 -14.02 -5.29
C LEU A 37 24.74 -12.55 -5.64
N ASP A 38 23.94 -11.93 -6.52
CA ASP A 38 24.06 -10.50 -6.84
C ASP A 38 23.97 -9.62 -5.59
N ILE A 39 22.98 -9.89 -4.72
CA ILE A 39 22.84 -9.23 -3.42
C ILE A 39 24.09 -9.50 -2.56
N THR A 40 24.48 -10.76 -2.40
CA THR A 40 25.64 -11.11 -1.56
C THR A 40 26.90 -10.38 -2.03
N LEU A 41 27.17 -10.32 -3.32
CA LEU A 41 28.32 -9.65 -3.91
C LEU A 41 28.24 -8.13 -3.73
N GLY A 42 27.06 -7.54 -3.96
CA GLY A 42 26.83 -6.10 -3.79
C GLY A 42 27.00 -5.62 -2.35
N TYR A 43 26.60 -6.44 -1.37
CA TYR A 43 26.58 -6.04 0.04
C TYR A 43 27.75 -6.58 0.88
N ALA A 44 28.36 -7.73 0.54
CA ALA A 44 29.47 -8.30 1.33
C ALA A 44 30.77 -7.48 1.26
N GLY A 45 30.94 -6.68 0.20
CA GLY A 45 32.09 -5.80 0.00
C GLY A 45 31.87 -4.35 0.43
N PHE A 46 30.70 -4.02 0.97
CA PHE A 46 30.31 -2.64 1.21
C PHE A 46 31.15 -2.00 2.34
N SER A 47 31.81 -0.89 2.02
CA SER A 47 32.60 -0.10 2.97
C SER A 47 31.95 1.26 3.17
N TYR A 48 31.44 1.51 4.37
CA TYR A 48 30.80 2.78 4.73
C TYR A 48 31.76 3.98 4.58
N GLU A 49 33.05 3.79 4.81
CA GLU A 49 34.02 4.89 4.74
C GLU A 49 34.38 5.28 3.31
N ASN A 50 34.30 4.35 2.36
CA ASN A 50 34.85 4.51 1.01
C ASN A 50 33.79 4.60 -0.09
N THR A 51 32.50 4.54 0.24
CA THR A 51 31.43 4.63 -0.75
C THR A 51 31.21 6.11 -1.11
N PRO A 52 31.54 6.54 -2.35
CA PRO A 52 31.33 7.92 -2.77
C PRO A 52 29.84 8.26 -2.78
N LEU A 53 29.52 9.54 -2.59
CA LEU A 53 28.15 10.02 -2.77
C LEU A 53 27.76 9.89 -4.25
N MET A 54 26.54 9.44 -4.53
CA MET A 54 26.06 9.31 -5.91
C MET A 54 26.05 10.65 -6.67
N GLU A 55 25.91 11.77 -5.96
CA GLU A 55 26.00 13.11 -6.56
C GLU A 55 27.39 13.47 -7.11
N ASN A 56 28.44 12.76 -6.66
CA ASN A 56 29.81 12.98 -7.13
C ASN A 56 30.14 12.15 -8.39
N GLU A 57 29.25 11.25 -8.82
CA GLU A 57 29.45 10.46 -10.02
C GLU A 57 29.25 11.35 -11.26
N THR A 58 30.35 11.76 -11.88
CA THR A 58 30.32 12.53 -13.12
C THR A 58 29.93 11.64 -14.31
N GLY A 59 29.10 12.16 -15.20
CA GLY A 59 28.73 11.49 -16.46
C GLY A 59 27.51 10.58 -16.41
N HIS A 60 26.81 10.48 -15.27
CA HIS A 60 25.49 9.83 -15.24
C HIS A 60 24.43 10.75 -15.84
N ASP A 61 23.75 10.31 -16.91
CA ASP A 61 22.57 10.99 -17.43
C ASP A 61 21.35 10.61 -16.58
N TRP A 62 21.02 11.48 -15.63
CA TRP A 62 19.85 11.31 -14.77
C TRP A 62 18.53 11.55 -15.50
N GLY A 63 18.57 12.12 -16.72
CA GLY A 63 17.40 12.53 -17.47
C GLY A 63 16.82 13.88 -17.01
N GLU A 64 15.65 14.23 -17.54
CA GLU A 64 14.97 15.48 -17.17
C GLU A 64 14.16 15.32 -15.89
N ILE A 65 14.32 16.27 -14.96
CA ILE A 65 13.64 16.22 -13.65
C ILE A 65 12.11 16.16 -13.77
N THR A 66 11.52 16.79 -14.78
CA THR A 66 10.07 16.76 -15.02
C THR A 66 9.57 15.34 -15.28
N ASP A 67 10.27 14.56 -16.12
CA ASP A 67 9.95 13.16 -16.41
C ASP A 67 10.14 12.28 -15.16
N ILE A 68 11.19 12.54 -14.38
CA ILE A 68 11.45 11.83 -13.12
C ILE A 68 10.33 12.11 -12.11
N ASN A 69 9.93 13.38 -11.92
CA ASN A 69 8.84 13.78 -11.04
C ASN A 69 7.51 13.13 -11.45
N LEU A 70 7.24 13.03 -12.76
CA LEU A 70 6.07 12.32 -13.26
C LEU A 70 6.12 10.83 -12.92
N LYS A 71 7.27 10.17 -13.15
CA LYS A 71 7.48 8.77 -12.77
C LYS A 71 7.30 8.55 -11.28
N ILE A 72 7.79 9.47 -10.45
CA ILE A 72 7.60 9.47 -9.00
C ILE A 72 6.11 9.55 -8.67
N ALA A 73 5.37 10.53 -9.20
CA ALA A 73 3.95 10.69 -8.92
C ALA A 73 3.14 9.43 -9.28
N ASN A 74 3.40 8.86 -10.46
CA ASN A 74 2.78 7.60 -10.89
C ASN A 74 3.12 6.45 -9.95
N ARG A 75 4.41 6.28 -9.63
CA ARG A 75 4.90 5.18 -8.81
C ARG A 75 4.43 5.27 -7.37
N THR A 76 4.41 6.47 -6.79
CA THR A 76 3.84 6.75 -5.47
C THR A 76 2.39 6.27 -5.41
N ARG A 77 1.56 6.62 -6.40
CA ARG A 77 0.15 6.21 -6.41
C ARG A 77 -0.03 4.69 -6.52
N GLU A 78 0.67 4.07 -7.47
CA GLU A 78 0.63 2.61 -7.63
C GLU A 78 1.06 1.89 -6.35
N LEU A 79 2.11 2.42 -5.71
CA LEU A 79 2.62 1.88 -4.47
C LEU A 79 1.65 2.08 -3.29
N MET A 80 1.04 3.25 -3.13
CA MET A 80 0.03 3.47 -2.07
C MET A 80 -1.16 2.51 -2.19
N TYR A 81 -1.55 2.15 -3.43
CA TYR A 81 -2.58 1.13 -3.66
C TYR A 81 -2.11 -0.28 -3.30
N ALA A 82 -0.90 -0.66 -3.72
CA ALA A 82 -0.32 -1.96 -3.40
C ALA A 82 -0.08 -2.12 -1.90
N GLU A 83 0.50 -1.12 -1.25
CA GLU A 83 0.69 -1.03 0.21
C GLU A 83 -0.65 -1.10 0.93
N GLY A 84 -1.64 -0.31 0.51
CA GLY A 84 -2.96 -0.35 1.13
C GLY A 84 -3.60 -1.72 1.05
N THR A 85 -3.44 -2.43 -0.06
CA THR A 85 -3.94 -3.80 -0.23
C THR A 85 -3.19 -4.77 0.70
N LEU A 86 -1.86 -4.70 0.73
CA LEU A 86 -1.02 -5.52 1.59
C LEU A 86 -1.30 -5.28 3.07
N ILE A 87 -1.40 -4.03 3.51
CA ILE A 87 -1.65 -3.65 4.91
C ILE A 87 -2.99 -4.20 5.37
N SER A 88 -4.02 -4.03 4.54
CA SER A 88 -5.32 -4.64 4.75
C SER A 88 -5.10 -6.15 4.98
N LEU A 89 -4.50 -6.86 4.01
CA LEU A 89 -4.34 -8.31 4.06
C LEU A 89 -3.49 -8.77 5.27
N ALA A 90 -2.47 -8.01 5.62
CA ALA A 90 -1.62 -8.26 6.77
C ALA A 90 -2.38 -8.06 8.09
N LEU A 91 -3.24 -7.04 8.19
CA LEU A 91 -4.11 -6.83 9.35
C LEU A 91 -5.06 -8.02 9.55
N GLU A 92 -5.69 -8.50 8.46
CA GLU A 92 -6.52 -9.72 8.48
C GLU A 92 -5.79 -10.88 9.13
N ASN A 93 -4.59 -11.15 8.61
CA ASN A 93 -3.83 -12.33 8.94
C ASN A 93 -3.18 -12.23 10.33
N LEU A 94 -2.53 -11.10 10.63
CA LEU A 94 -1.75 -10.92 11.86
C LEU A 94 -2.60 -10.58 13.09
N ARG A 95 -3.66 -9.78 12.94
CA ARG A 95 -4.46 -9.29 14.10
C ARG A 95 -5.74 -10.06 14.34
N TYR A 96 -6.38 -10.54 13.28
CA TYR A 96 -7.66 -11.23 13.37
C TYR A 96 -7.51 -12.73 13.21
N GLY A 97 -6.52 -13.19 12.45
CA GLY A 97 -6.15 -14.60 12.32
C GLY A 97 -5.10 -15.06 13.34
N ASN A 98 -4.67 -16.32 13.16
CA ASN A 98 -3.53 -16.93 13.86
C ASN A 98 -2.30 -17.00 12.96
N PHE A 99 -2.24 -16.19 11.89
CA PHE A 99 -1.26 -16.33 10.81
C PHE A 99 0.18 -16.30 11.31
N GLU A 100 0.51 -15.41 12.24
CA GLU A 100 1.88 -15.36 12.78
C GLU A 100 2.25 -16.68 13.48
N LYS A 101 1.35 -17.22 14.30
CA LYS A 101 1.57 -18.50 14.99
C LYS A 101 1.64 -19.67 13.99
N GLU A 102 0.76 -19.68 13.00
CA GLU A 102 0.73 -20.70 11.95
C GLU A 102 2.01 -20.64 11.09
N TRP A 103 2.39 -19.44 10.65
CA TRP A 103 3.65 -19.19 9.94
C TRP A 103 4.83 -19.69 10.75
N LEU A 104 4.95 -19.31 12.03
CA LEU A 104 6.04 -19.76 12.90
C LEU A 104 6.08 -21.28 13.03
N GLY A 105 4.92 -21.95 13.09
CA GLY A 105 4.79 -23.41 13.14
C GLY A 105 5.04 -24.14 11.82
N LEU A 106 5.13 -23.45 10.68
CA LEU A 106 5.46 -24.08 9.40
C LEU A 106 6.85 -24.72 9.42
N ARG A 107 6.97 -25.89 8.78
CA ARG A 107 8.27 -26.51 8.50
C ARG A 107 9.14 -25.56 7.69
N LEU A 108 10.44 -25.54 7.98
CA LEU A 108 11.40 -24.65 7.33
C LEU A 108 11.34 -24.74 5.79
N GLN A 109 11.24 -25.95 5.23
CA GLN A 109 11.15 -26.11 3.78
C GLN A 109 9.90 -25.43 3.19
N LYS A 110 8.74 -25.57 3.84
CA LYS A 110 7.50 -24.92 3.39
C LYS A 110 7.63 -23.40 3.43
N LYS A 111 8.28 -22.83 4.46
CA LYS A 111 8.58 -21.39 4.52
C LYS A 111 9.46 -20.95 3.34
N LYS A 112 10.50 -21.73 3.01
CA LYS A 112 11.37 -21.46 1.85
C LYS A 112 10.60 -21.51 0.53
N ASP A 113 9.72 -22.49 0.36
CA ASP A 113 8.90 -22.63 -0.85
C ASP A 113 7.94 -21.44 -1.01
N LEU A 114 7.30 -21.02 0.08
CA LEU A 114 6.41 -19.84 0.10
C LEU A 114 7.19 -18.54 -0.16
N ALA A 115 8.37 -18.38 0.45
CA ALA A 115 9.23 -17.24 0.21
C ALA A 115 9.70 -17.18 -1.25
N LEU A 116 10.12 -18.31 -1.82
CA LEU A 116 10.51 -18.40 -3.23
C LEU A 116 9.34 -18.05 -4.17
N GLU A 117 8.14 -18.55 -3.87
CA GLU A 117 6.94 -18.23 -4.63
C GLU A 117 6.59 -16.74 -4.54
N GLY A 118 6.65 -16.15 -3.35
CA GLY A 118 6.41 -14.72 -3.17
C GLY A 118 7.45 -13.84 -3.86
N LEU A 119 8.73 -14.23 -3.84
CA LEU A 119 9.79 -13.54 -4.58
C LEU A 119 9.55 -13.58 -6.09
N TYR A 120 9.12 -14.73 -6.61
CA TYR A 120 8.73 -14.88 -8.01
C TYR A 120 7.52 -14.00 -8.37
N ARG A 121 6.44 -14.05 -7.58
CA ARG A 121 5.25 -13.21 -7.78
C ARG A 121 5.59 -11.72 -7.73
N GLY A 122 6.36 -11.30 -6.71
CA GLY A 122 6.84 -9.94 -6.58
C GLY A 122 7.63 -9.48 -7.80
N ALA A 123 8.56 -10.30 -8.29
CA ALA A 123 9.32 -10.01 -9.50
C ALA A 123 8.48 -10.02 -10.78
N CYS A 124 7.34 -10.71 -10.82
CA CYS A 124 6.40 -10.63 -11.94
C CYS A 124 5.56 -9.35 -11.90
N SER A 125 5.20 -8.85 -10.72
CA SER A 125 4.47 -7.59 -10.56
C SER A 125 5.36 -6.36 -10.73
N CYS A 126 6.65 -6.46 -10.41
CA CYS A 126 7.57 -5.33 -10.44
C CYS A 126 7.76 -4.76 -11.85
N PRO A 127 7.84 -3.42 -12.02
CA PRO A 127 8.13 -2.80 -13.31
C PRO A 127 9.51 -3.14 -13.87
N ARG A 128 10.43 -3.55 -13.00
CA ARG A 128 11.82 -3.89 -13.32
C ARG A 128 12.23 -5.11 -12.50
N ASP A 129 12.51 -6.21 -13.17
CA ASP A 129 13.04 -7.42 -12.53
C ASP A 129 14.29 -7.13 -11.68
N ASN A 130 15.13 -6.20 -12.15
CA ASN A 130 16.38 -5.86 -11.47
C ASN A 130 16.20 -5.06 -10.16
N SER A 131 15.01 -4.52 -9.85
CA SER A 131 14.82 -3.75 -8.61
C SER A 131 15.09 -4.57 -7.34
N ARG A 132 14.98 -5.90 -7.43
CA ARG A 132 15.28 -6.81 -6.31
C ARG A 132 16.76 -6.76 -5.87
N VAL A 133 17.72 -6.43 -6.74
CA VAL A 133 19.13 -6.37 -6.33
C VAL A 133 19.40 -5.27 -5.29
N SER A 134 18.52 -4.26 -5.22
CA SER A 134 18.57 -3.20 -4.21
C SER A 134 17.80 -3.55 -2.93
N CYS A 135 17.30 -4.79 -2.81
CA CYS A 135 16.48 -5.26 -1.69
C CYS A 135 17.21 -6.39 -0.92
N PRO A 136 18.22 -6.06 -0.09
CA PRO A 136 18.99 -7.07 0.65
C PRO A 136 18.14 -7.91 1.61
N GLU A 137 16.95 -7.43 1.99
CA GLU A 137 15.95 -8.16 2.77
C GLU A 137 15.33 -9.32 2.01
N LEU A 138 15.23 -9.22 0.68
CA LEU A 138 14.48 -10.14 -0.17
C LEU A 138 15.33 -11.33 -0.61
N THR A 139 15.92 -12.01 0.37
CA THR A 139 16.56 -13.32 0.23
C THR A 139 15.73 -14.37 0.96
N ILE A 140 15.78 -15.64 0.55
CA ILE A 140 15.10 -16.72 1.28
C ILE A 140 15.60 -16.76 2.74
N LYS A 141 16.91 -16.60 2.95
CA LYS A 141 17.49 -16.53 4.30
C LYS A 141 16.94 -15.35 5.10
N GLY A 142 16.82 -14.17 4.49
CA GLY A 142 16.28 -12.96 5.12
C GLY A 142 14.83 -13.14 5.51
N LEU A 143 13.98 -13.53 4.56
CA LEU A 143 12.53 -13.65 4.74
C LEU A 143 12.12 -14.77 5.72
N VAL A 144 12.86 -15.88 5.74
CA VAL A 144 12.53 -17.07 6.56
C VAL A 144 13.26 -17.09 7.91
N GLY A 145 14.33 -16.32 8.06
CA GLY A 145 15.11 -16.26 9.30
C GLY A 145 14.41 -15.51 10.44
N ASP A 146 15.14 -15.33 11.54
CA ASP A 146 14.64 -14.65 12.75
C ASP A 146 15.17 -13.20 12.87
N GLY A 147 15.78 -12.67 11.80
CA GLY A 147 16.31 -11.30 11.76
C GLY A 147 15.22 -10.23 11.69
N GLU A 148 15.60 -8.97 11.87
CA GLU A 148 14.65 -7.84 11.86
C GLU A 148 13.94 -7.61 10.51
N TYR A 149 14.47 -8.20 9.44
CA TYR A 149 13.95 -8.14 8.07
C TYR A 149 13.25 -9.44 7.64
N ASN A 150 12.89 -10.31 8.59
CA ASN A 150 12.08 -11.47 8.27
C ASN A 150 10.67 -11.06 7.81
N PHE A 151 9.99 -11.98 7.13
CA PHE A 151 8.68 -11.74 6.55
C PHE A 151 7.65 -11.16 7.53
N ILE A 152 7.55 -11.72 8.74
CA ILE A 152 6.60 -11.24 9.77
C ILE A 152 6.99 -9.85 10.26
N SER A 153 8.27 -9.60 10.50
CA SER A 153 8.76 -8.28 10.92
C SER A 153 8.50 -7.21 9.86
N LEU A 154 8.69 -7.51 8.57
CA LEU A 154 8.38 -6.59 7.48
C LEU A 154 6.86 -6.30 7.40
N LEU A 155 6.01 -7.33 7.55
CA LEU A 155 4.56 -7.14 7.60
C LEU A 155 4.10 -6.30 8.79
N LYS A 156 4.70 -6.50 9.98
CA LYS A 156 4.38 -5.69 11.16
C LYS A 156 4.73 -4.23 10.95
N ARG A 157 5.93 -3.95 10.41
CA ARG A 157 6.39 -2.59 10.11
C ARG A 157 5.43 -1.84 9.16
N ILE A 158 4.96 -2.50 8.10
CA ILE A 158 4.04 -1.84 7.15
C ILE A 158 2.64 -1.64 7.77
N VAL A 159 2.17 -2.57 8.61
CA VAL A 159 0.91 -2.43 9.34
C VAL A 159 0.96 -1.34 10.40
N GLU A 160 2.10 -1.17 11.08
CA GLU A 160 2.32 -0.10 12.05
C GLU A 160 2.31 1.28 11.38
N HIS A 161 2.75 1.36 10.12
CA HIS A 161 2.75 2.59 9.33
C HIS A 161 1.35 3.10 8.97
N ASP A 162 0.48 2.23 8.45
CA ASP A 162 -0.95 2.55 8.29
C ASP A 162 -1.82 1.55 9.05
N PRO A 163 -2.11 1.83 10.32
CA PRO A 163 -2.88 0.92 11.13
C PRO A 163 -4.33 0.72 10.71
N THR A 164 -4.86 1.62 9.88
CA THR A 164 -6.29 1.65 9.57
C THR A 164 -6.72 0.52 8.63
N GLY A 165 -5.80 0.02 7.80
CA GLY A 165 -6.08 -1.08 6.88
C GLY A 165 -7.12 -0.80 5.81
N ASN A 166 -7.41 0.47 5.54
CA ASN A 166 -8.52 0.90 4.70
C ASN A 166 -8.22 0.91 3.18
N ARG A 167 -7.09 0.34 2.77
CA ARG A 167 -6.55 0.36 1.40
C ARG A 167 -6.23 1.76 0.84
N ARG A 168 -6.20 2.79 1.70
CA ARG A 168 -5.91 4.19 1.37
C ARG A 168 -4.79 4.69 2.27
N VAL A 169 -3.60 4.19 1.99
CA VAL A 169 -2.37 4.68 2.60
C VAL A 169 -2.24 6.18 2.34
N LYS A 170 -1.88 6.96 3.36
CA LYS A 170 -1.75 8.43 3.25
C LYS A 170 -0.37 8.85 2.75
N GLU A 171 0.64 8.08 3.13
CA GLU A 171 2.05 8.31 2.83
C GLU A 171 2.70 6.97 2.53
N VAL A 172 3.56 6.89 1.53
CA VAL A 172 4.25 5.64 1.20
C VAL A 172 5.18 5.20 2.34
N PHE A 173 5.15 3.92 2.71
CA PHE A 173 6.09 3.37 3.67
C PHE A 173 7.44 3.06 3.02
N LEU A 174 8.46 3.89 3.26
CA LEU A 174 9.81 3.61 2.76
C LEU A 174 10.56 2.66 3.70
N PHE A 175 10.72 1.40 3.27
CA PHE A 175 11.52 0.43 4.03
C PHE A 175 12.96 0.92 4.18
N ARG A 176 13.42 1.07 5.43
CA ARG A 176 14.78 1.52 5.72
C ARG A 176 15.74 0.35 5.84
N HIS A 177 16.93 0.50 5.25
CA HIS A 177 18.02 -0.45 5.38
C HIS A 177 19.35 0.30 5.45
N PRO A 178 20.20 0.07 6.49
CA PRO A 178 21.41 0.86 6.73
C PRO A 178 22.33 0.96 5.51
N HIS A 179 22.52 -0.13 4.76
CA HIS A 179 23.35 -0.12 3.56
C HIS A 179 22.74 0.71 2.43
N VAL A 180 21.43 0.61 2.23
CA VAL A 180 20.72 1.30 1.14
C VAL A 180 20.65 2.79 1.44
N GLU A 181 20.33 3.16 2.68
CA GLU A 181 20.34 4.55 3.14
C GLU A 181 21.71 5.18 2.99
N HIS A 182 22.77 4.43 3.33
CA HIS A 182 24.12 4.92 3.14
C HIS A 182 24.49 5.05 1.66
N GLN A 183 24.15 4.06 0.83
CA GLN A 183 24.44 4.08 -0.61
C GLN A 183 23.71 5.21 -1.34
N TRP A 184 22.47 5.50 -0.95
CA TRP A 184 21.62 6.52 -1.58
C TRP A 184 21.59 7.84 -0.80
N ARG A 185 22.59 8.07 0.06
CA ARG A 185 22.73 9.36 0.75
C ARG A 185 23.17 10.43 -0.23
N PHE A 186 22.65 11.64 -0.04
CA PHE A 186 22.99 12.83 -0.80
C PHE A 186 23.09 14.01 0.15
N THR A 187 23.79 15.07 -0.24
CA THR A 187 23.86 16.31 0.54
C THR A 187 22.64 17.19 0.30
N ASP A 188 22.37 18.14 1.20
CA ASP A 188 21.32 19.14 0.98
C ASP A 188 21.56 19.98 -0.27
N THR A 189 22.83 20.11 -0.67
CA THR A 189 23.28 20.80 -1.89
C THR A 189 23.20 19.96 -3.16
N ALA A 190 22.79 18.69 -3.08
CA ALA A 190 22.67 17.83 -4.25
C ALA A 190 21.69 18.42 -5.29
N PRO A 191 21.96 18.26 -6.60
CA PRO A 191 21.01 18.66 -7.63
C PRO A 191 19.65 17.96 -7.44
N ASP A 192 18.54 18.69 -7.63
CA ASP A 192 17.19 18.13 -7.44
C ASP A 192 16.92 16.91 -8.32
N VAL A 193 17.54 16.84 -9.51
CA VAL A 193 17.43 15.68 -10.41
C VAL A 193 18.02 14.40 -9.77
N VAL A 194 19.10 14.52 -9.01
CA VAL A 194 19.72 13.41 -8.26
C VAL A 194 18.80 13.00 -7.11
N LYS A 195 18.31 13.98 -6.33
CA LYS A 195 17.37 13.72 -5.23
C LYS A 195 16.11 12.99 -5.72
N ALA A 196 15.53 13.46 -6.82
CA ALA A 196 14.36 12.83 -7.45
C ALA A 196 14.69 11.42 -7.95
N SER A 197 15.83 11.22 -8.61
CA SER A 197 16.25 9.90 -9.11
C SER A 197 16.43 8.87 -8.00
N LEU A 198 17.07 9.26 -6.90
CA LEU A 198 17.27 8.40 -5.74
C LEU A 198 15.95 8.09 -5.03
N TYR A 199 15.05 9.06 -4.92
CA TYR A 199 13.70 8.82 -4.41
C TYR A 199 12.91 7.84 -5.29
N LEU A 200 12.99 7.99 -6.61
CA LEU A 200 12.37 7.04 -7.54
C LEU A 200 12.94 5.62 -7.38
N ALA A 201 14.25 5.48 -7.14
CA ALA A 201 14.89 4.20 -6.83
C ALA A 201 14.34 3.60 -5.51
N GLN A 202 14.16 4.41 -4.48
CA GLN A 202 13.51 4.01 -3.23
C GLN A 202 12.09 3.51 -3.45
N LEU A 203 11.29 4.19 -4.27
CA LEU A 203 9.93 3.75 -4.58
C LEU A 203 9.91 2.40 -5.29
N TYR A 204 10.81 2.16 -6.27
CA TYR A 204 10.90 0.84 -6.92
C TYR A 204 11.30 -0.26 -5.95
N ARG A 205 12.22 0.05 -5.04
CA ARG A 205 12.64 -0.88 -3.99
C ARG A 205 11.49 -1.24 -3.06
N THR A 206 10.80 -0.24 -2.53
CA THR A 206 9.63 -0.44 -1.67
C THR A 206 8.54 -1.24 -2.39
N PHE A 207 8.25 -0.92 -3.65
CA PHE A 207 7.30 -1.67 -4.48
C PHE A 207 7.67 -3.15 -4.59
N CYS A 208 8.95 -3.47 -4.78
CA CYS A 208 9.43 -4.85 -4.83
C CYS A 208 9.23 -5.61 -3.52
N ILE A 209 9.47 -4.94 -2.39
CA ILE A 209 9.22 -5.50 -1.06
C ILE A 209 7.72 -5.75 -0.89
N VAL A 210 6.88 -4.75 -1.13
CA VAL A 210 5.41 -4.83 -0.97
C VAL A 210 4.81 -5.97 -1.79
N GLU A 211 5.11 -6.04 -3.09
CA GLU A 211 4.60 -7.09 -3.97
C GLU A 211 5.11 -8.48 -3.59
N THR A 212 6.34 -8.58 -3.10
CA THR A 212 6.88 -9.85 -2.58
C THR A 212 6.12 -10.30 -1.34
N LEU A 213 5.92 -9.40 -0.36
CA LEU A 213 5.18 -9.71 0.86
C LEU A 213 3.75 -10.13 0.56
N HIS A 214 3.08 -9.43 -0.36
CA HIS A 214 1.75 -9.79 -0.86
C HIS A 214 1.76 -11.19 -1.49
N GLY A 215 2.72 -11.45 -2.39
CA GLY A 215 2.88 -12.74 -3.04
C GLY A 215 3.10 -13.91 -2.07
N ILE A 216 3.80 -13.70 -0.95
CA ILE A 216 3.97 -14.71 0.10
C ILE A 216 2.62 -15.02 0.77
N ILE A 217 1.83 -14.00 1.12
CA ILE A 217 0.52 -14.22 1.75
C ILE A 217 -0.43 -14.94 0.79
N ASP A 218 -0.49 -14.52 -0.47
CA ASP A 218 -1.31 -15.20 -1.48
C ASP A 218 -0.90 -16.67 -1.65
N ALA A 219 0.40 -16.93 -1.74
CA ALA A 219 0.93 -18.29 -1.84
C ALA A 219 0.61 -19.15 -0.61
N TYR A 220 0.62 -18.54 0.59
CA TYR A 220 0.24 -19.21 1.84
C TYR A 220 -1.21 -19.68 1.81
N HIS A 221 -2.11 -18.82 1.34
CA HIS A 221 -3.54 -19.12 1.19
C HIS A 221 -3.88 -19.99 -0.02
N GLY A 222 -2.87 -20.43 -0.78
CA GLY A 222 -3.08 -21.21 -1.99
C GLY A 222 -3.80 -20.44 -3.09
N VAL A 223 -3.82 -19.10 -3.02
CA VAL A 223 -4.34 -18.27 -4.09
C VAL A 223 -3.48 -18.54 -5.32
N PRO A 224 -4.05 -19.10 -6.40
CA PRO A 224 -3.29 -19.36 -7.60
C PRO A 224 -2.70 -18.04 -8.07
N MET A 225 -1.49 -18.08 -8.62
CA MET A 225 -1.04 -16.97 -9.43
C MET A 225 -2.03 -16.93 -10.60
N GLU A 226 -3.01 -16.03 -10.55
CA GLU A 226 -3.81 -15.73 -11.74
C GLU A 226 -2.80 -15.54 -12.86
N SER A 227 -3.00 -16.22 -13.99
CA SER A 227 -2.17 -16.00 -15.19
C SER A 227 -2.16 -14.49 -15.42
N THR A 228 -1.05 -13.88 -15.04
CA THR A 228 -1.03 -12.54 -14.44
C THR A 228 -1.68 -11.55 -15.36
N ARG A 229 -2.64 -10.74 -14.86
CA ARG A 229 -2.83 -9.29 -15.10
C ARG A 229 -2.10 -8.66 -16.31
N SER A 230 -2.13 -9.32 -17.47
CA SER A 230 -1.36 -8.94 -18.67
C SER A 230 -1.89 -7.63 -19.26
N ASP A 231 -3.08 -7.20 -18.86
CA ASP A 231 -3.70 -5.95 -19.29
C ASP A 231 -3.06 -4.70 -18.64
N LEU A 232 -2.12 -4.84 -17.71
CA LEU A 232 -1.36 -3.72 -17.13
C LEU A 232 0.11 -3.69 -17.58
N GLN A 233 0.61 -4.72 -18.27
CA GLN A 233 2.00 -4.80 -18.73
C GLN A 233 2.08 -5.28 -20.20
N THR A 234 1.88 -4.36 -21.15
CA THR A 234 2.42 -4.43 -22.51
C THR A 234 2.57 -2.98 -22.98
N SER A 235 3.69 -2.44 -23.44
CA SER A 235 4.84 -3.01 -24.14
C SER A 235 6.03 -2.03 -24.04
N MET A 236 7.24 -2.56 -23.83
CA MET A 236 8.52 -1.89 -24.08
C MET A 236 9.30 -2.83 -25.01
N PRO A 237 9.59 -2.48 -26.27
CA PRO A 237 10.42 -3.35 -27.11
C PRO A 237 11.90 -3.19 -26.76
N ALA A 238 12.55 -4.34 -26.54
CA ALA A 238 13.98 -4.51 -26.36
C ALA A 238 14.78 -4.11 -27.63
N ARG A 239 15.96 -3.52 -27.41
CA ARG A 239 16.92 -3.15 -28.46
C ARG A 239 17.88 -4.30 -28.75
N HIS A 240 18.21 -4.39 -30.05
CA HIS A 240 19.34 -5.05 -30.70
C HIS A 240 19.33 -6.57 -30.91
N GLY A 241 19.56 -6.96 -32.17
CA GLY A 241 20.60 -7.97 -32.40
C GLY A 241 20.37 -9.07 -33.42
N GLU A 242 19.37 -9.05 -34.30
CA GLU A 242 19.25 -10.07 -35.35
C GLU A 242 19.28 -9.47 -36.76
N LYS A 243 20.17 -10.03 -37.58
CA LYS A 243 20.54 -9.54 -38.92
C LYS A 243 19.33 -9.54 -39.86
N ALA A 244 19.11 -8.39 -40.49
CA ALA A 244 17.97 -8.08 -41.35
C ALA A 244 17.72 -9.08 -42.49
N GLU A 245 18.74 -9.82 -42.92
CA GLU A 245 18.65 -10.76 -44.05
C GLU A 245 17.90 -12.05 -43.72
N ALA A 246 18.05 -12.58 -42.50
CA ALA A 246 17.29 -13.76 -42.07
C ALA A 246 15.79 -13.46 -41.92
N ARG A 247 15.48 -12.21 -41.50
CA ARG A 247 14.11 -11.69 -41.48
C ARG A 247 13.54 -11.49 -42.88
N GLN A 248 14.34 -11.01 -43.83
CA GLN A 248 13.88 -10.80 -45.20
C GLN A 248 13.59 -12.11 -45.94
N ALA A 249 14.37 -13.17 -45.69
CA ALA A 249 14.12 -14.50 -46.25
C ALA A 249 12.84 -15.14 -45.68
N THR A 250 12.62 -15.00 -44.38
CA THR A 250 11.40 -15.49 -43.70
C THR A 250 10.17 -14.70 -44.13
N ALA A 251 10.29 -13.37 -44.23
CA ALA A 251 9.22 -12.47 -44.68
C ALA A 251 8.82 -12.73 -46.14
N ARG A 252 9.75 -13.08 -47.03
CA ARG A 252 9.43 -13.49 -48.41
C ARG A 252 8.66 -14.80 -48.47
N ARG A 253 8.95 -15.76 -47.59
CA ARG A 253 8.25 -17.05 -47.54
C ARG A 253 6.82 -16.89 -47.02
N VAL A 254 6.65 -16.08 -45.97
CA VAL A 254 5.33 -15.76 -45.38
C VAL A 254 4.48 -14.91 -46.33
N ALA A 255 5.06 -13.95 -47.06
CA ALA A 255 4.35 -13.12 -48.04
C ALA A 255 3.81 -13.91 -49.24
N GLU A 256 4.47 -15.01 -49.62
CA GLU A 256 4.01 -15.88 -50.70
C GLU A 256 2.89 -16.83 -50.23
N GLU A 257 2.90 -17.20 -48.94
CA GLU A 257 1.81 -17.95 -48.29
C GLU A 257 0.56 -17.07 -48.10
N ASP A 258 0.73 -15.78 -47.77
CA ASP A 258 -0.36 -14.81 -47.58
C ASP A 258 -1.08 -14.41 -48.89
N LYS A 259 -0.37 -14.38 -50.02
CA LYS A 259 -0.95 -14.03 -51.34
C LYS A 259 -2.09 -14.96 -51.79
N ASN A 260 -2.17 -16.16 -51.23
CA ASN A 260 -3.17 -17.17 -51.63
C ASN A 260 -4.39 -17.24 -50.69
N SER A 261 -4.47 -16.37 -49.68
CA SER A 261 -5.56 -16.36 -48.69
C SER A 261 -6.48 -15.15 -48.89
N VAL A 262 -7.64 -15.35 -49.54
CA VAL A 262 -8.65 -14.31 -49.76
C VAL A 262 -9.68 -14.29 -48.62
N ARG A 263 -9.68 -13.25 -47.77
CA ARG A 263 -10.89 -12.61 -47.17
C ARG A 263 -10.61 -11.13 -46.84
N PRO A 264 -11.53 -10.19 -47.14
CA PRO A 264 -11.26 -8.75 -47.06
C PRO A 264 -11.70 -8.12 -45.74
N VAL A 265 -10.82 -7.37 -45.08
CA VAL A 265 -11.18 -6.28 -44.16
C VAL A 265 -10.24 -5.07 -44.37
N ASP A 266 -10.91 -3.93 -44.37
CA ASP A 266 -10.62 -2.51 -44.64
C ASP A 266 -9.25 -1.91 -44.24
N GLN A 267 -8.73 -1.07 -45.15
CA GLN A 267 -7.40 -0.44 -45.20
C GLN A 267 -7.31 0.92 -44.46
N SER A 268 -8.18 1.22 -43.49
CA SER A 268 -8.14 2.52 -42.80
C SER A 268 -7.20 2.61 -41.59
N GLN A 269 -6.50 1.55 -41.18
CA GLN A 269 -5.73 1.54 -39.91
C GLN A 269 -4.21 1.73 -40.01
N CYS A 270 -3.61 1.91 -41.19
CA CYS A 270 -2.15 2.12 -41.32
C CYS A 270 -1.72 3.58 -41.45
N LYS A 271 -2.23 4.48 -40.59
CA LYS A 271 -1.65 5.83 -40.42
C LYS A 271 -1.43 6.32 -38.98
N GLU A 272 -1.75 5.57 -37.92
CA GLU A 272 -1.43 6.01 -36.54
C GLU A 272 -1.06 4.83 -35.63
N MET A 273 0.22 4.53 -35.45
CA MET A 273 0.69 3.51 -34.48
C MET A 273 1.83 4.01 -33.57
N ALA A 274 1.80 5.29 -33.19
CA ALA A 274 2.54 5.80 -32.03
C ALA A 274 1.66 5.98 -30.77
N ALA A 275 0.41 5.49 -30.77
CA ALA A 275 -0.54 5.82 -29.71
C ALA A 275 -1.52 4.70 -29.34
N SER A 276 -1.06 3.62 -28.67
CA SER A 276 -1.99 2.77 -27.91
C SER A 276 -1.35 1.97 -26.78
N THR A 277 -0.77 2.66 -25.79
CA THR A 277 -0.75 2.15 -24.41
C THR A 277 -1.99 2.71 -23.72
N VAL A 278 -2.75 1.84 -23.06
CA VAL A 278 -4.02 2.16 -22.38
C VAL A 278 -3.78 3.29 -21.38
N ALA A 279 -4.30 4.48 -21.67
CA ALA A 279 -4.37 5.56 -20.71
C ALA A 279 -5.67 5.37 -19.91
N GLY A 280 -5.58 5.31 -18.59
CA GLY A 280 -6.75 5.46 -17.72
C GLY A 280 -6.98 6.94 -17.42
N CYS A 281 -8.22 7.34 -17.13
CA CYS A 281 -8.48 8.69 -16.63
C CYS A 281 -7.82 8.88 -15.25
N TYR A 282 -6.99 9.90 -15.09
CA TYR A 282 -6.23 10.18 -13.86
C TYR A 282 -7.14 10.59 -12.68
N GLY A 283 -8.33 11.14 -12.95
CA GLY A 283 -9.26 11.60 -11.91
C GLY A 283 -10.31 10.56 -11.46
N CYS A 284 -10.67 9.60 -12.33
CA CYS A 284 -11.70 8.58 -12.00
C CYS A 284 -11.23 7.13 -12.17
N TYR A 285 -10.01 6.91 -12.66
CA TYR A 285 -9.37 5.61 -12.84
C TYR A 285 -10.09 4.64 -13.80
N MET A 286 -11.15 5.10 -14.48
CA MET A 286 -11.81 4.32 -15.52
C MET A 286 -10.88 4.14 -16.71
N LYS A 287 -10.77 2.88 -17.17
CA LYS A 287 -10.10 2.53 -18.42
C LYS A 287 -10.99 3.00 -19.57
N ILE A 288 -10.56 4.02 -20.28
CA ILE A 288 -11.30 4.63 -21.39
C ILE A 288 -10.35 4.67 -22.58
N ASP A 289 -10.85 4.41 -23.78
CA ASP A 289 -10.07 4.51 -25.00
C ASP A 289 -9.39 5.89 -25.08
N ARG A 290 -8.08 5.91 -25.35
CA ARG A 290 -7.22 7.10 -25.34
C ARG A 290 -7.75 8.23 -26.22
N LYS A 291 -8.49 7.91 -27.28
CA LYS A 291 -9.14 8.91 -28.15
C LYS A 291 -10.18 9.78 -27.42
N HIS A 292 -10.73 9.29 -26.32
CA HIS A 292 -11.68 10.04 -25.48
C HIS A 292 -11.03 10.69 -24.26
N LEU A 293 -9.70 10.55 -24.10
CA LEU A 293 -8.97 11.17 -23.02
C LEU A 293 -8.28 12.45 -23.49
N LYS A 294 -8.33 13.49 -22.68
CA LYS A 294 -7.66 14.77 -22.92
C LYS A 294 -6.47 14.92 -21.99
N ARG A 295 -5.36 15.44 -22.51
CA ARG A 295 -4.16 15.73 -21.71
C ARG A 295 -4.33 17.01 -20.89
N CYS A 296 -3.63 17.10 -19.76
CA CYS A 296 -3.46 18.39 -19.08
C CYS A 296 -2.80 19.41 -20.02
N GLY A 297 -3.35 20.62 -20.12
CA GLY A 297 -2.83 21.64 -21.05
C GLY A 297 -1.44 22.18 -20.70
N GLN A 298 -0.99 22.02 -19.45
CA GLN A 298 0.28 22.56 -18.97
C GLN A 298 1.41 21.53 -18.99
N CYS A 299 1.28 20.40 -18.29
CA CYS A 299 2.31 19.36 -18.28
C CYS A 299 2.19 18.37 -19.46
N GLN A 300 1.01 18.23 -20.06
CA GLN A 300 0.71 17.22 -21.10
C GLN A 300 0.93 15.75 -20.71
N ASP A 301 1.20 15.48 -19.43
CA ASP A 301 1.64 14.17 -18.95
C ASP A 301 0.50 13.27 -18.45
N VAL A 302 -0.58 13.88 -17.94
CA VAL A 302 -1.73 13.16 -17.36
C VAL A 302 -2.97 13.26 -18.27
N TRP A 303 -3.80 12.21 -18.25
CA TRP A 303 -4.95 12.04 -19.14
C TRP A 303 -6.26 12.03 -18.36
N TYR A 304 -7.27 12.76 -18.82
CA TYR A 304 -8.59 12.82 -18.18
C TYR A 304 -9.71 12.52 -19.18
N CYS A 305 -10.71 11.75 -18.79
CA CYS A 305 -11.88 11.51 -19.64
C CYS A 305 -12.80 12.71 -19.77
N SER A 306 -12.75 13.63 -18.80
CA SER A 306 -13.49 14.87 -18.83
C SER A 306 -12.65 15.97 -18.17
N PRO A 307 -12.31 17.05 -18.91
CA PRO A 307 -11.67 18.22 -18.34
C PRO A 307 -12.50 18.86 -17.22
N LEU A 308 -13.83 18.84 -17.34
CA LEU A 308 -14.69 19.51 -16.36
C LEU A 308 -14.88 18.71 -15.07
N GLN A 309 -14.92 17.38 -15.15
CA GLN A 309 -15.19 16.54 -14.00
C GLN A 309 -13.91 15.96 -13.42
N CYS A 310 -13.14 15.23 -14.22
CA CYS A 310 -11.99 14.49 -13.72
C CYS A 310 -10.75 15.36 -13.56
N GLN A 311 -10.47 16.26 -14.50
CA GLN A 311 -9.35 17.19 -14.34
C GLN A 311 -9.66 18.21 -13.23
N LYS A 312 -10.86 18.79 -13.18
CA LYS A 312 -11.23 19.72 -12.08
C LYS A 312 -11.17 19.05 -10.69
N LYS A 313 -11.57 17.77 -10.60
CA LYS A 313 -11.47 16.97 -9.36
C LYS A 313 -10.02 16.70 -8.96
N ASP A 314 -9.14 16.37 -9.90
CA ASP A 314 -7.72 16.10 -9.63
C ASP A 314 -6.88 17.39 -9.51
N TRP A 315 -7.34 18.51 -10.07
CA TRP A 315 -6.59 19.76 -10.18
C TRP A 315 -6.01 20.28 -8.86
N PRO A 316 -6.71 20.25 -7.71
CA PRO A 316 -6.14 20.68 -6.43
C PRO A 316 -4.85 19.96 -6.05
N GLU A 317 -4.75 18.67 -6.37
CA GLU A 317 -3.56 17.84 -6.14
C GLU A 317 -2.59 17.95 -7.31
N HIS A 318 -3.06 17.79 -8.55
CA HIS A 318 -2.22 17.80 -9.74
C HIS A 318 -1.43 19.10 -9.92
N LYS A 319 -2.02 20.27 -9.65
CA LYS A 319 -1.34 21.57 -9.77
C LYS A 319 -0.14 21.71 -8.81
N LYS A 320 -0.07 20.89 -7.76
CA LYS A 320 1.08 20.86 -6.85
C LYS A 320 2.34 20.29 -7.52
N ALA A 321 2.20 19.49 -8.58
CA ALA A 321 3.31 18.91 -9.33
C ALA A 321 3.39 19.43 -10.79
N CYS A 322 2.27 19.88 -11.35
CA CYS A 322 2.16 20.31 -12.74
C CYS A 322 3.09 21.49 -13.06
N GLY A 323 4.11 21.25 -13.89
CA GLY A 323 5.03 22.28 -14.38
C GLY A 323 6.12 22.73 -13.39
N LYS A 324 6.35 22.01 -12.29
CA LYS A 324 7.41 22.35 -11.32
C LYS A 324 8.76 21.73 -11.68
N GLN A 325 9.82 22.54 -11.62
CA GLN A 325 11.22 22.12 -11.82
C GLN A 325 11.96 21.79 -10.51
N THR A 326 11.30 21.85 -9.36
CA THR A 326 11.89 21.53 -8.05
C THR A 326 11.33 20.22 -7.50
N PHE A 327 12.16 19.46 -6.80
CA PHE A 327 11.75 18.20 -6.17
C PHE A 327 11.32 18.43 -4.71
N SER A 328 10.12 17.97 -4.34
CA SER A 328 9.69 17.90 -2.94
C SER A 328 8.82 16.66 -2.72
N PRO A 329 9.28 15.65 -1.95
CA PRO A 329 8.49 14.45 -1.65
C PRO A 329 7.11 14.78 -1.06
N LEU A 330 7.06 15.74 -0.14
CA LEU A 330 5.83 16.15 0.55
C LEU A 330 4.80 16.80 -0.38
N SER A 331 5.25 17.44 -1.46
CA SER A 331 4.36 18.07 -2.43
C SER A 331 3.59 17.07 -3.31
N LEU A 332 3.97 15.78 -3.24
CA LEU A 332 3.43 14.68 -4.03
C LEU A 332 2.53 13.74 -3.21
N ASN A 333 2.40 13.96 -1.90
CA ASN A 333 1.45 13.23 -1.06
C ASN A 333 0.05 13.84 -1.22
N PRO A 334 -1.00 13.02 -1.47
CA PRO A 334 -2.37 13.51 -1.49
C PRO A 334 -2.74 14.15 -0.13
N ALA A 335 -3.58 15.18 -0.16
CA ALA A 335 -4.00 15.90 1.04
C ALA A 335 -4.47 14.97 2.17
N ALA A 336 -4.18 15.36 3.41
CA ALA A 336 -4.61 14.66 4.61
C ALA A 336 -6.13 14.45 4.59
N PRO A 337 -6.63 13.27 5.00
CA PRO A 337 -8.06 12.98 4.95
C PRO A 337 -8.84 13.77 5.99
N ASP A 338 -10.12 13.90 5.67
CA ASP A 338 -11.15 14.57 6.47
C ASP A 338 -11.10 14.15 7.94
N GLU A 339 -11.04 15.16 8.80
CA GLU A 339 -11.02 14.99 10.25
C GLU A 339 -12.40 14.52 10.72
N PHE A 340 -12.48 13.41 11.46
CA PHE A 340 -13.74 12.93 12.03
C PHE A 340 -14.28 13.96 13.03
N ILE A 341 -15.46 14.53 12.74
CA ILE A 341 -16.16 15.44 13.64
C ILE A 341 -16.46 14.72 14.96
N GLY A 342 -15.86 15.18 16.04
CA GLY A 342 -15.98 14.58 17.38
C GLY A 342 -14.84 13.62 17.76
N CYS A 343 -13.83 13.40 16.90
CA CYS A 343 -12.60 12.74 17.34
C CYS A 343 -11.82 13.68 18.27
N PRO A 344 -11.58 13.33 19.55
CA PRO A 344 -10.73 14.16 20.39
C PRO A 344 -9.27 14.06 19.93
N VAL A 345 -8.43 15.00 20.34
CA VAL A 345 -6.97 14.84 20.28
C VAL A 345 -6.55 13.86 21.38
N ALA A 346 -5.65 12.92 21.07
CA ALA A 346 -5.14 11.99 22.08
C ALA A 346 -4.31 12.75 23.13
N VAL A 347 -4.50 12.45 24.41
CA VAL A 347 -3.68 13.03 25.48
C VAL A 347 -2.23 12.54 25.36
N PRO A 348 -1.24 13.36 25.74
CA PRO A 348 0.16 12.93 25.72
C PRO A 348 0.36 11.61 26.46
N GLY A 349 1.03 10.65 25.82
CA GLY A 349 1.31 9.32 26.37
C GLY A 349 0.27 8.25 26.02
N PHE A 350 -0.94 8.62 25.58
CA PHE A 350 -1.90 7.64 25.07
C PHE A 350 -1.65 7.36 23.58
N VAL A 351 -1.23 6.14 23.27
CA VAL A 351 -1.04 5.68 21.88
C VAL A 351 -2.27 4.89 21.47
N ARG A 352 -3.01 5.40 20.49
CA ARG A 352 -4.16 4.69 19.92
C ARG A 352 -3.70 3.44 19.21
N THR A 353 -4.31 2.31 19.54
CA THR A 353 -4.03 1.07 18.83
C THR A 353 -4.50 1.17 17.38
N PRO A 354 -3.98 0.29 16.52
CA PRO A 354 -4.46 0.26 15.14
C PRO A 354 -5.94 -0.06 14.96
N ALA A 355 -6.49 -0.93 15.82
CA ALA A 355 -7.93 -1.22 15.81
C ALA A 355 -8.75 0.04 16.17
N LEU A 356 -8.27 0.86 17.11
CA LEU A 356 -8.93 2.12 17.45
C LEU A 356 -8.84 3.16 16.33
N TRP A 357 -7.69 3.26 15.65
CA TRP A 357 -7.56 4.10 14.46
C TRP A 357 -8.52 3.68 13.35
N ARG A 358 -8.69 2.38 13.14
CA ARG A 358 -9.67 1.82 12.21
C ARG A 358 -11.10 2.20 12.61
N GLN A 359 -11.42 2.15 13.90
CA GLN A 359 -12.73 2.55 14.41
C GLN A 359 -13.02 4.04 14.15
N ILE A 360 -12.05 4.91 14.44
CA ILE A 360 -12.12 6.35 14.16
C ILE A 360 -12.32 6.59 12.66
N TRP A 361 -11.61 5.84 11.80
CA TRP A 361 -11.74 5.94 10.36
C TRP A 361 -13.12 5.53 9.84
N TYR A 362 -13.72 4.46 10.35
CA TYR A 362 -15.08 4.08 9.96
C TYR A 362 -16.08 5.16 10.35
N LEU A 363 -15.96 5.70 11.58
CA LEU A 363 -16.84 6.77 12.06
C LEU A 363 -16.68 8.08 11.27
N SER A 364 -15.52 8.29 10.64
CA SER A 364 -15.27 9.46 9.78
C SER A 364 -15.97 9.41 8.43
N LYS A 365 -16.64 8.31 8.07
CA LYS A 365 -17.28 8.17 6.75
C LYS A 365 -18.65 8.80 6.68
N GLU A 366 -18.99 9.30 5.49
CA GLU A 366 -20.29 9.91 5.19
C GLU A 366 -21.46 8.92 5.40
N ASP A 367 -21.28 7.65 5.09
CA ASP A 367 -22.28 6.59 5.34
C ASP A 367 -22.38 6.20 6.83
N SER A 368 -21.38 6.55 7.63
CA SER A 368 -21.34 6.27 9.06
C SER A 368 -21.95 7.36 9.94
N GLN A 369 -22.50 8.43 9.37
CA GLN A 369 -22.97 9.59 10.14
C GLN A 369 -24.13 9.28 11.11
N TYR A 370 -24.89 8.20 10.85
CA TYR A 370 -25.93 7.70 11.75
C TYR A 370 -25.43 6.67 12.77
N SER A 371 -24.19 6.19 12.60
CA SER A 371 -23.59 5.15 13.42
C SER A 371 -22.82 5.74 14.60
N ASP A 372 -22.97 5.15 15.77
CA ASP A 372 -22.23 5.53 16.98
C ASP A 372 -21.01 4.62 17.20
N TYR A 373 -21.01 3.42 16.64
CA TYR A 373 -19.90 2.48 16.75
C TYR A 373 -19.95 1.48 15.58
N HIS A 374 -18.79 1.02 15.11
CA HIS A 374 -18.67 -0.07 14.14
C HIS A 374 -18.09 -1.31 14.81
N PHE A 375 -18.63 -2.48 14.48
CA PHE A 375 -18.09 -3.75 14.91
C PHE A 375 -17.44 -4.48 13.75
N ASP A 376 -16.27 -5.06 13.99
CA ASP A 376 -15.62 -5.94 13.03
C ASP A 376 -16.38 -7.28 12.99
N THR A 377 -17.30 -7.45 12.03
CA THR A 377 -18.00 -8.74 11.81
C THR A 377 -17.19 -9.66 10.92
N HIS A 378 -16.53 -9.09 9.92
CA HIS A 378 -15.54 -9.77 9.08
C HIS A 378 -14.45 -8.77 8.69
N TYR A 379 -13.32 -9.25 8.23
CA TYR A 379 -12.18 -8.40 7.90
C TYR A 379 -12.48 -7.26 6.90
N ALA A 380 -13.41 -7.43 5.95
CA ALA A 380 -13.84 -6.38 5.02
C ALA A 380 -15.22 -5.76 5.34
N HIS A 381 -15.89 -6.25 6.38
CA HIS A 381 -17.24 -5.85 6.71
C HIS A 381 -17.29 -5.40 8.15
N THR A 382 -17.73 -4.17 8.34
CA THR A 382 -18.21 -3.75 9.64
C THR A 382 -19.71 -3.79 9.65
N SER A 383 -20.27 -4.08 10.82
CA SER A 383 -21.67 -3.79 11.08
C SER A 383 -21.72 -2.69 12.11
N SER A 384 -22.46 -1.64 11.80
CA SER A 384 -22.54 -0.47 12.65
C SER A 384 -23.75 -0.51 13.57
N ILE A 385 -23.62 0.15 14.71
CA ILE A 385 -24.69 0.35 15.68
C ILE A 385 -24.91 1.83 15.90
N ALA A 386 -26.18 2.23 16.00
CA ALA A 386 -26.60 3.46 16.64
C ALA A 386 -27.20 3.05 17.99
N VAL A 387 -26.73 3.66 19.07
CA VAL A 387 -27.24 3.36 20.41
C VAL A 387 -28.63 3.97 20.54
N GLN A 388 -29.61 3.14 20.85
CA GLN A 388 -31.02 3.48 20.99
C GLN A 388 -31.52 3.27 22.42
N TYR A 389 -30.96 2.30 23.14
CA TYR A 389 -31.43 1.86 24.46
C TYR A 389 -30.34 1.87 25.53
N PRO A 390 -30.71 2.20 26.78
CA PRO A 390 -31.97 2.85 27.17
C PRO A 390 -32.08 4.28 26.61
N PRO A 391 -33.29 4.90 26.59
CA PRO A 391 -33.45 6.28 26.15
C PRO A 391 -32.50 7.23 26.90
N GLY A 392 -31.76 8.06 26.16
CA GLY A 392 -30.73 8.95 26.71
C GLY A 392 -29.34 8.33 26.86
N ALA A 393 -29.18 7.01 26.73
CA ALA A 393 -27.86 6.36 26.80
C ALA A 393 -26.94 6.74 25.65
N ARG A 394 -27.48 7.17 24.51
CA ARG A 394 -26.69 7.55 23.33
C ARG A 394 -25.69 8.66 23.64
N LEU A 395 -26.11 9.76 24.29
CA LEU A 395 -25.19 10.85 24.63
C LEU A 395 -24.13 10.40 25.65
N ILE A 396 -24.53 9.57 26.62
CA ILE A 396 -23.60 9.00 27.61
C ILE A 396 -22.56 8.11 26.91
N PHE A 397 -22.99 7.27 25.96
CA PHE A 397 -22.11 6.43 25.16
C PHE A 397 -21.12 7.27 24.35
N LEU A 398 -21.57 8.34 23.71
CA LEU A 398 -20.71 9.21 22.90
C LEU A 398 -19.66 9.94 23.77
N VAL A 399 -20.03 10.44 24.95
CA VAL A 399 -19.09 11.02 25.91
C VAL A 399 -18.08 9.96 26.38
N ALA A 400 -18.54 8.76 26.72
CA ALA A 400 -17.66 7.66 27.12
C ALA A 400 -16.69 7.28 25.99
N ARG A 401 -17.19 7.15 24.75
CA ARG A 401 -16.38 6.89 23.56
C ARG A 401 -15.32 7.97 23.33
N ARG A 402 -15.69 9.24 23.48
CA ARG A 402 -14.75 10.34 23.34
C ARG A 402 -13.65 10.26 24.41
N ARG A 403 -14.01 10.08 25.68
CA ARG A 403 -13.02 9.92 26.76
C ARG A 403 -12.10 8.72 26.51
N ALA A 404 -12.64 7.59 26.07
CA ALA A 404 -11.87 6.40 25.71
C ALA A 404 -10.91 6.67 24.53
N MET A 405 -11.37 7.33 23.45
CA MET A 405 -10.54 7.69 22.30
C MET A 405 -9.49 8.78 22.59
N ALA A 406 -9.74 9.62 23.59
CA ALA A 406 -8.82 10.67 24.02
C ALA A 406 -7.69 10.12 24.90
N SER A 407 -8.00 9.24 25.85
CA SER A 407 -7.05 8.87 26.91
C SER A 407 -6.98 7.40 27.25
N GLY A 408 -7.74 6.53 26.60
CA GLY A 408 -7.83 5.12 26.99
C GLY A 408 -8.49 4.93 28.37
N SER A 409 -9.36 5.86 28.77
CA SER A 409 -10.02 5.82 30.09
C SER A 409 -10.76 4.49 30.32
N LEU A 410 -10.23 3.66 31.23
CA LEU A 410 -10.84 2.38 31.61
C LEU A 410 -12.32 2.52 32.04
N PRO A 411 -12.70 3.44 32.95
CA PRO A 411 -14.11 3.56 33.31
C PRO A 411 -15.00 3.96 32.11
N ALA A 412 -14.48 4.74 31.15
CA ALA A 412 -15.22 5.07 29.94
C ALA A 412 -15.38 3.86 29.00
N ILE A 413 -14.32 3.06 28.83
CA ILE A 413 -14.35 1.79 28.09
C ILE A 413 -15.38 0.84 28.68
N PHE A 414 -15.36 0.65 30.01
CA PHE A 414 -16.34 -0.20 30.68
C PHE A 414 -17.77 0.35 30.58
N LYS A 415 -17.95 1.68 30.60
CA LYS A 415 -19.28 2.28 30.41
C LYS A 415 -19.83 2.04 29.00
N MET A 416 -18.99 2.15 27.98
CA MET A 416 -19.38 1.80 26.61
C MET A 416 -19.77 0.32 26.51
N LEU A 417 -18.97 -0.58 27.09
CA LEU A 417 -19.26 -2.01 27.08
C LEU A 417 -20.59 -2.32 27.78
N GLU A 418 -20.84 -1.72 28.96
CA GLU A 418 -22.09 -1.88 29.71
C GLU A 418 -23.31 -1.48 28.87
N ILE A 419 -23.25 -0.36 28.15
CA ILE A 419 -24.34 0.12 27.28
C ILE A 419 -24.56 -0.85 26.10
N LEU A 420 -23.49 -1.37 25.50
CA LEU A 420 -23.58 -2.30 24.37
C LEU A 420 -24.06 -3.70 24.79
N GLU A 421 -23.63 -4.21 25.95
CA GLU A 421 -24.13 -5.46 26.53
C GLU A 421 -25.64 -5.36 26.83
N PHE A 422 -26.13 -4.19 27.28
CA PHE A 422 -27.56 -3.95 27.49
C PHE A 422 -28.38 -3.96 26.18
N GLU A 423 -27.87 -3.36 25.10
CA GLU A 423 -28.52 -3.39 23.77
C GLU A 423 -28.70 -4.82 23.23
N GLU A 424 -27.73 -5.70 23.53
CA GLU A 424 -27.81 -7.13 23.19
C GLU A 424 -28.89 -7.85 24.00
N ASP A 425 -28.97 -7.60 25.31
CA ASP A 425 -29.95 -8.24 26.19
C ASP A 425 -31.41 -7.90 25.81
N VAL A 426 -31.62 -6.75 25.17
CA VAL A 426 -32.93 -6.33 24.61
C VAL A 426 -33.24 -7.02 23.26
N GLY A 427 -32.29 -7.80 22.72
CA GLY A 427 -32.47 -8.59 21.50
C GLY A 427 -32.45 -7.76 20.22
N VAL A 428 -31.87 -6.56 20.26
CA VAL A 428 -31.88 -5.63 19.12
C VAL A 428 -30.98 -6.15 17.99
N ARG A 429 -29.92 -6.94 18.28
CA ARG A 429 -28.87 -7.32 17.32
C ARG A 429 -28.20 -8.67 17.58
N ASN A 430 -27.49 -9.17 16.55
CA ASN A 430 -26.81 -10.47 16.51
C ASN A 430 -25.33 -10.45 16.99
N PHE A 431 -24.94 -9.52 17.84
CA PHE A 431 -23.61 -9.53 18.44
C PHE A 431 -23.67 -10.25 19.78
N THR A 432 -22.55 -10.88 20.17
CA THR A 432 -22.43 -11.50 21.49
C THR A 432 -21.61 -10.64 22.43
N HIS A 433 -21.82 -10.75 23.75
CA HIS A 433 -20.97 -10.04 24.74
C HIS A 433 -19.47 -10.33 24.51
N ALA A 434 -19.14 -11.55 24.06
CA ALA A 434 -17.78 -11.94 23.71
C ALA A 434 -17.20 -11.18 22.50
N CYS A 435 -18.04 -10.86 21.51
CA CYS A 435 -17.65 -10.02 20.37
C CYS A 435 -17.28 -8.61 20.83
N TYR A 436 -18.13 -8.00 21.66
CA TYR A 436 -17.87 -6.66 22.20
C TYR A 436 -16.56 -6.64 22.98
N ARG A 437 -16.40 -7.56 23.95
CA ARG A 437 -15.19 -7.62 24.77
C ARG A 437 -13.93 -7.75 23.92
N ARG A 438 -13.90 -8.72 22.99
CA ARG A 438 -12.73 -8.94 22.12
C ARG A 438 -12.38 -7.70 21.30
N GLN A 439 -13.37 -6.95 20.82
CA GLN A 439 -13.11 -5.74 20.06
C GLN A 439 -12.51 -4.64 20.93
N PHE A 440 -13.06 -4.39 22.12
CA PHE A 440 -12.53 -3.39 23.04
C PHE A 440 -11.12 -3.74 23.53
N GLU A 441 -10.84 -5.02 23.80
CA GLU A 441 -9.49 -5.49 24.14
C GLU A 441 -8.49 -5.15 23.03
N LYS A 442 -8.87 -5.33 21.76
CA LYS A 442 -8.02 -4.97 20.61
C LYS A 442 -7.87 -3.46 20.42
N GLU A 443 -8.95 -2.70 20.60
CA GLU A 443 -8.98 -1.24 20.40
C GLU A 443 -8.17 -0.50 21.47
N TYR A 444 -8.21 -0.96 22.71
CA TYR A 444 -7.60 -0.24 23.83
C TYR A 444 -6.37 -0.93 24.41
N ASP A 445 -5.98 -2.09 23.87
CA ASP A 445 -4.88 -2.93 24.38
C ASP A 445 -5.03 -3.24 25.87
N ILE A 446 -6.25 -3.62 26.26
CA ILE A 446 -6.61 -4.00 27.62
C ILE A 446 -7.06 -5.44 27.67
N LYS A 447 -7.04 -6.06 28.86
CA LYS A 447 -7.76 -7.32 29.11
C LYS A 447 -9.01 -6.99 29.90
N ILE A 448 -10.16 -7.49 29.46
CA ILE A 448 -11.44 -7.22 30.12
C ILE A 448 -11.71 -8.37 31.09
N THR A 449 -11.33 -8.15 32.35
CA THR A 449 -11.54 -9.08 33.48
C THR A 449 -12.28 -8.41 34.64
N PRO A 450 -12.88 -9.16 35.58
CA PRO A 450 -13.50 -8.59 36.78
C PRO A 450 -12.55 -7.68 37.57
N GLU A 451 -11.28 -8.04 37.67
CA GLU A 451 -10.25 -7.26 38.39
C GLU A 451 -9.97 -5.94 37.69
N THR A 452 -9.86 -5.95 36.36
CA THR A 452 -9.69 -4.71 35.58
C THR A 452 -10.92 -3.81 35.65
N LYS A 453 -12.13 -4.38 35.71
CA LYS A 453 -13.37 -3.64 35.93
C LYS A 453 -13.41 -2.98 37.31
N GLN A 454 -12.99 -3.71 38.34
CA GLN A 454 -12.88 -3.16 39.70
C GLN A 454 -11.82 -2.06 39.78
N ALA A 455 -10.67 -2.24 39.12
CA ALA A 455 -9.57 -1.27 39.10
C ALA A 455 -9.91 0.00 38.29
N ALA A 456 -10.81 -0.09 37.32
CA ALA A 456 -11.23 1.05 36.51
C ALA A 456 -11.92 2.16 37.32
N GLY A 457 -12.53 1.81 38.46
CA GLY A 457 -13.38 2.72 39.23
C GLY A 457 -14.69 3.04 38.52
N GLU A 458 -15.48 3.93 39.12
CA GLU A 458 -16.77 4.33 38.56
C GLU A 458 -16.62 5.33 37.42
N PHE A 459 -17.50 5.20 36.41
CA PHE A 459 -17.59 6.19 35.35
C PHE A 459 -18.15 7.50 35.89
N ALA A 460 -17.32 8.54 35.92
CA ALA A 460 -17.74 9.88 36.28
C ALA A 460 -18.87 10.35 35.33
N PRO A 461 -20.01 10.84 35.84
CA PRO A 461 -21.10 11.32 35.00
C PRO A 461 -20.62 12.37 33.98
N PRO A 462 -21.21 12.41 32.76
CA PRO A 462 -20.95 13.47 31.81
C PRO A 462 -21.29 14.84 32.40
N THR A 463 -20.42 15.83 32.16
CA THR A 463 -20.73 17.23 32.47
C THR A 463 -21.77 17.78 31.49
N THR A 464 -22.51 18.82 31.88
CA THR A 464 -23.45 19.52 30.97
C THR A 464 -22.76 19.95 29.67
N LYS A 465 -21.53 20.47 29.78
CA LYS A 465 -20.73 20.89 28.63
C LYS A 465 -20.41 19.74 27.68
N GLU A 466 -19.99 18.58 28.19
CA GLU A 466 -19.72 17.41 27.34
C GLU A 466 -20.97 16.92 26.61
N LEU A 467 -22.12 16.96 27.28
CA LEU A 467 -23.40 16.59 26.66
C LEU A 467 -23.79 17.56 25.53
N GLU A 468 -23.65 18.87 25.78
CA GLU A 468 -23.90 19.92 24.79
C GLU A 468 -22.96 19.80 23.57
N GLU A 469 -21.67 19.51 23.81
CA GLU A 469 -20.69 19.28 22.75
C GLU A 469 -21.05 18.05 21.89
N GLU A 470 -21.38 16.91 22.50
CA GLU A 470 -21.77 15.71 21.76
C GLU A 470 -23.08 15.90 20.99
N GLU A 471 -24.04 16.62 21.55
CA GLU A 471 -25.26 16.99 20.85
C GLU A 471 -24.95 17.88 19.64
N GLN A 472 -24.05 18.86 19.79
CA GLN A 472 -23.60 19.70 18.69
C GLN A 472 -22.92 18.88 17.59
N PHE A 473 -22.04 17.94 17.94
CA PHE A 473 -21.39 17.06 16.95
C PHE A 473 -22.41 16.17 16.25
N LEU A 474 -23.37 15.59 16.95
CA LEU A 474 -24.45 14.81 16.32
C LEU A 474 -25.23 15.65 15.30
N ARG A 475 -25.59 16.89 15.64
CA ARG A 475 -26.27 17.80 14.72
C ARG A 475 -25.42 18.11 13.49
N GLN A 476 -24.12 18.36 13.66
CA GLN A 476 -23.19 18.60 12.55
C GLN A 476 -23.07 17.37 11.63
N ARG A 477 -22.96 16.17 12.22
CA ARG A 477 -22.92 14.90 11.50
C ARG A 477 -24.18 14.70 10.66
N TRP A 478 -25.36 14.91 11.22
CA TRP A 478 -26.62 14.80 10.47
C TRP A 478 -26.76 15.86 9.38
N ALA A 479 -26.33 17.10 9.64
CA ALA A 479 -26.35 18.17 8.64
C ALA A 479 -25.42 17.88 7.44
N SER A 480 -24.31 17.18 7.65
CA SER A 480 -23.39 16.80 6.56
C SER A 480 -24.02 15.80 5.58
N VAL A 481 -24.92 14.92 6.05
CA VAL A 481 -25.66 13.97 5.20
C VAL A 481 -26.77 14.65 4.42
N ALA A 482 -27.51 15.57 5.06
CA ALA A 482 -28.64 16.24 4.43
C ALA A 482 -28.24 17.04 3.17
N ASN A 483 -26.97 17.45 3.08
CA ASN A 483 -26.45 18.21 1.94
C ASN A 483 -25.93 17.32 0.78
N THR A 484 -25.72 16.03 1.00
CA THR A 484 -25.09 15.13 0.01
C THR A 484 -26.09 14.24 -0.72
N HIS A 485 -27.28 14.00 -0.15
CA HIS A 485 -28.31 13.16 -0.75
C HIS A 485 -29.69 13.83 -0.72
N GLU A 486 -30.39 13.85 -1.87
CA GLU A 486 -31.84 14.06 -1.91
C GLU A 486 -32.51 13.02 -0.97
N PRO A 487 -33.49 13.41 -0.16
CA PRO A 487 -34.03 12.58 0.91
C PRO A 487 -34.67 11.31 0.34
N VAL A 488 -33.94 10.20 0.43
CA VAL A 488 -34.53 8.86 0.37
C VAL A 488 -35.09 8.59 1.76
N PHE A 489 -36.39 8.84 1.94
CA PHE A 489 -37.07 8.59 3.21
C PHE A 489 -36.82 7.16 3.69
N PRO A 490 -36.24 6.95 4.88
CA PRO A 490 -36.18 5.62 5.47
C PRO A 490 -37.60 5.21 5.86
N CYS A 491 -37.98 3.97 5.52
CA CYS A 491 -39.24 3.36 5.93
C CYS A 491 -39.47 3.59 7.42
N THR A 492 -40.62 4.17 7.74
CA THR A 492 -41.21 4.16 9.07
C THR A 492 -41.34 2.72 9.56
N PHE A 493 -40.62 2.39 10.63
CA PHE A 493 -40.88 1.22 11.47
C PHE A 493 -41.52 1.68 12.78
#